data_AF-A0A9P1E3W2-F1
#
_entry.id   AF-A0A9P1E3W2-F1
#
_cell.length_a   1.000
_cell.length_b   1.000
_cell.length_c   1.000
_cell.angle_alpha   90.00
_cell.angle_beta   90.00
_cell.angle_gamma   90.00
#
_symmetry.space_group_name_H-M   'P 1'
#
loop_
_entity.id
_entity.type
_entity.pdbx_description
1 polymer ?
#
loop_
_entity_poly.entity_id
_entity_poly.type
_entity_poly.pdbx_seq_one_letter_code
_entity_poly.pdbx_strand_id
1 'polypeptide(L)'
;MAPMSQDRESKKQIGTGCRVSDLYILESLHLPLKSSPVAASSFRLDHTSSPFYLWHSRLGHLSSDRLKILAQSGHLGNLSIGDISECSGCKLAKMSALLFSKSASIS
;
A
#
# COMPACT_ATOMS: atom_id res chain seq x y z
N MET A 1 -24.58 20.35 15.16
CA MET A 1 -23.23 20.30 15.76
C MET A 1 -22.34 19.53 14.80
N ALA A 2 -21.19 20.07 14.40
CA ALA A 2 -20.30 19.41 13.45
C ALA A 2 -19.48 18.31 14.14
N PRO A 3 -19.14 17.21 13.44
CA PRO A 3 -18.39 16.12 14.03
C PRO A 3 -17.00 16.57 14.42
N MET A 4 -16.65 16.34 15.69
CA MET A 4 -15.28 16.51 16.19
C MET A 4 -14.53 15.20 15.97
N SER A 5 -13.41 15.27 15.25
CA SER A 5 -12.54 14.12 15.04
C SER A 5 -11.49 14.10 16.14
N GLN A 6 -11.41 13.01 16.90
CA GLN A 6 -10.48 12.83 18.00
C GLN A 6 -9.62 11.60 17.75
N ASP A 7 -8.32 11.72 18.02
CA ASP A 7 -7.42 10.57 17.99
C ASP A 7 -7.77 9.59 19.10
N ARG A 8 -7.85 8.30 18.77
CA ARG A 8 -8.35 7.28 19.70
C ARG A 8 -7.38 7.02 20.84
N GLU A 9 -6.08 7.14 20.59
CA GLU A 9 -5.00 6.77 21.50
C GLU A 9 -4.62 7.94 22.42
N SER A 10 -4.26 9.08 21.84
CA SER A 10 -3.86 10.29 22.57
C SER A 10 -5.05 11.07 23.15
N LYS A 11 -6.27 10.76 22.71
CA LYS A 11 -7.48 11.53 23.03
C LYS A 11 -7.39 13.01 22.62
N LYS A 12 -6.42 13.39 21.80
CA LYS A 12 -6.29 14.76 21.32
C LYS A 12 -7.24 15.00 20.15
N GLN A 13 -7.86 16.18 20.12
CA GLN A 13 -8.64 16.59 18.97
C GLN A 13 -7.74 16.73 17.75
N ILE A 14 -8.07 16.01 16.69
CA ILE A 14 -7.31 16.01 15.43
C ILE A 14 -7.98 16.83 14.35
N GLY A 15 -9.24 17.24 14.50
CA GLY A 15 -9.83 18.17 13.54
C GLY A 15 -11.13 18.82 14.01
N THR A 16 -11.40 19.97 13.42
CA THR A 16 -12.70 20.66 13.47
C THR A 16 -13.34 20.64 12.10
N GLY A 17 -14.67 20.66 12.08
CA GLY A 17 -15.43 20.89 10.86
C GLY A 17 -16.65 21.75 11.14
N CYS A 18 -17.32 22.16 10.08
CA CYS A 18 -18.62 22.80 10.13
C CYS A 18 -19.59 22.08 9.18
N ARG A 19 -20.89 22.18 9.43
CA ARG A 19 -21.90 21.69 8.50
C ARG A 19 -22.43 22.88 7.70
N VAL A 20 -22.33 22.79 6.38
CA VAL A 20 -22.87 23.78 5.45
C VAL A 20 -23.91 23.08 4.58
N SER A 21 -25.17 23.42 4.79
CA SER A 21 -26.32 22.71 4.21
C SER A 21 -26.28 21.21 4.56
N ASP A 22 -26.18 20.35 3.54
CA ASP A 22 -26.12 18.89 3.67
C ASP A 22 -24.69 18.33 3.62
N LEU A 23 -23.67 19.20 3.58
CA LEU A 23 -22.26 18.83 3.51
C LEU A 23 -21.54 19.09 4.84
N TYR A 24 -20.60 18.22 5.17
CA TYR A 24 -19.65 18.43 6.26
C TYR A 24 -18.33 18.93 5.66
N ILE A 25 -17.92 20.12 6.06
CA ILE A 25 -16.66 20.75 5.65
C ILE A 25 -15.65 20.56 6.78
N LEU A 26 -14.46 20.08 6.44
CA LEU A 26 -13.34 20.00 7.35
C LEU A 26 -12.63 21.35 7.38
N GLU A 27 -12.55 21.98 8.55
CA GLU A 27 -11.98 23.31 8.74
C GLU A 27 -10.53 23.25 9.23
N SER A 28 -10.24 22.32 10.16
CA SER A 28 -8.88 22.07 10.63
C SER A 28 -8.61 20.59 10.75
N LEU A 29 -7.39 20.18 10.43
CA LEU A 29 -6.88 18.82 10.60
C LEU A 29 -5.44 18.89 11.12
N HIS A 30 -5.24 18.49 12.36
CA HIS A 30 -3.95 18.40 13.03
C HIS A 30 -3.54 16.94 13.18
N LEU A 31 -2.82 16.43 12.19
CA LEU A 31 -2.21 15.10 12.25
C LEU A 31 -0.82 15.22 12.90
N PRO A 32 -0.47 14.39 13.89
CA PRO A 32 0.89 14.36 14.39
C PRO A 32 1.83 13.97 13.24
N LEU A 33 2.86 14.77 12.95
CA LEU A 33 3.86 14.49 11.91
C LEU A 33 4.59 13.14 12.09
N LYS A 34 4.46 12.50 13.26
CA LYS A 34 4.94 11.14 13.55
C LYS A 34 4.10 10.04 12.88
N SER A 35 2.97 10.38 12.27
CA SER A 35 2.31 9.54 11.29
C SER A 35 3.18 9.47 10.04
N SER A 36 4.24 8.65 10.11
CA SER A 36 4.65 7.90 8.93
C SER A 36 3.37 7.45 8.22
N PRO A 37 3.25 7.58 6.88
CA PRO A 37 2.07 7.12 6.16
C PRO A 37 1.93 5.60 6.32
N VAL A 38 1.33 5.18 7.44
CA VAL A 38 1.11 3.78 7.81
C VAL A 38 -0.02 3.18 6.98
N ALA A 39 -0.80 4.01 6.28
CA ALA A 39 -1.73 3.52 5.26
C ALA A 39 -1.03 3.03 3.97
N ALA A 40 0.28 3.23 3.81
CA ALA A 40 0.99 2.87 2.59
C ALA A 40 2.43 2.38 2.86
N SER A 41 2.68 1.72 4.00
CA SER A 41 4.00 1.12 4.27
C SER A 41 4.44 0.11 3.20
N SER A 42 3.50 -0.49 2.48
CA SER A 42 3.74 -1.36 1.31
C SER A 42 4.13 -0.59 0.05
N PHE A 43 3.84 0.72 -0.02
CA PHE A 43 4.13 1.61 -1.14
C PHE A 43 5.21 2.64 -0.79
N ARG A 44 6.17 2.27 0.07
CA ARG A 44 7.35 3.09 0.33
C ARG A 44 8.23 3.10 -0.92
N LEU A 45 7.93 4.03 -1.83
CA LEU A 45 8.81 4.40 -2.93
C LEU A 45 9.85 5.34 -2.33
N ASP A 46 11.08 4.85 -2.14
CA ASP A 46 12.19 5.74 -1.82
C ASP A 46 12.71 6.40 -3.12
N HIS A 47 13.39 7.53 -2.99
CA HIS A 47 14.01 8.20 -4.14
C HIS A 47 15.19 7.42 -4.73
N THR A 48 15.65 6.36 -4.05
CA THR A 48 16.75 5.49 -4.47
C THR A 48 16.27 4.24 -5.22
N SER A 49 14.95 4.08 -5.38
CA SER A 49 14.32 2.88 -5.90
C SER A 49 14.57 2.80 -7.40
N SER A 50 14.98 1.62 -7.87
CA SER A 50 15.16 1.41 -9.30
C SER A 50 13.84 1.65 -10.05
N PRO A 51 13.88 2.14 -11.30
CA PRO A 51 12.67 2.29 -12.12
C PRO A 51 11.85 0.99 -12.22
N PHE A 52 12.53 -0.16 -12.20
CA PHE A 52 11.90 -1.48 -12.18
C PHE A 52 11.12 -1.72 -10.89
N TYR A 53 11.68 -1.37 -9.74
CA TYR A 53 10.98 -1.44 -8.45
C TYR A 53 9.78 -0.49 -8.40
N LEU A 54 9.92 0.73 -8.95
CA LEU A 54 8.82 1.69 -9.03
C LEU A 54 7.63 1.13 -9.83
N TRP A 55 7.90 0.53 -10.99
CA TRP A 55 6.85 -0.10 -11.80
C TRP A 55 6.22 -1.31 -11.12
N HIS A 56 7.03 -2.13 -10.42
CA HIS A 56 6.52 -3.22 -9.60
C HIS A 56 5.49 -2.75 -8.58
N SER A 57 5.78 -1.67 -7.84
CA SER A 57 4.84 -1.12 -6.84
C SER A 57 3.62 -0.46 -7.47
N ARG A 58 3.80 0.35 -8.53
CA ARG A 58 2.69 1.04 -9.23
C ARG A 58 1.66 0.10 -9.83
N LEU A 59 2.09 -1.07 -10.31
CA LEU A 59 1.22 -2.08 -10.90
C LEU A 59 0.65 -3.07 -9.86
N GLY A 60 0.71 -2.74 -8.57
CA GLY A 60 0.14 -3.56 -7.51
C GLY A 60 0.98 -4.79 -7.18
N HIS A 61 2.29 -4.62 -7.06
CA HIS A 61 3.24 -5.68 -6.71
C HIS A 61 3.27 -6.84 -7.72
N LEU A 62 3.17 -6.51 -9.01
CA LEU A 62 3.23 -7.47 -10.12
C LEU A 62 4.49 -8.35 -10.04
N SER A 63 4.38 -9.65 -10.34
CA SER A 63 5.53 -10.56 -10.26
C SER A 63 6.67 -10.16 -11.21
N SER A 64 7.90 -10.53 -10.87
CA SER A 64 9.10 -10.17 -11.64
C SER A 64 8.98 -10.61 -13.11
N ASP A 65 8.49 -11.82 -13.36
CA ASP A 65 8.33 -12.36 -14.71
C ASP A 65 7.28 -11.60 -15.53
N ARG A 66 6.15 -11.27 -14.91
CA ARG A 66 5.10 -10.47 -15.57
C ARG A 66 5.60 -9.05 -15.86
N LEU A 67 6.39 -8.48 -14.97
CA LEU A 67 6.95 -7.15 -15.16
C LEU A 67 8.01 -7.12 -16.27
N LYS A 68 8.83 -8.17 -16.35
CA LYS A 68 9.79 -8.35 -17.46
C LYS A 68 9.09 -8.44 -18.80
N ILE A 69 7.97 -9.16 -18.90
CA ILE A 69 7.16 -9.24 -20.13
C ILE A 69 6.64 -7.85 -20.52
N LEU A 70 6.16 -7.06 -19.56
CA LEU A 70 5.70 -5.68 -19.82
C LEU A 70 6.84 -4.74 -20.23
N ALA A 71 8.02 -4.90 -19.63
CA ALA A 71 9.22 -4.15 -20.01
C ALA A 71 9.66 -4.49 -21.44
N GLN A 72 9.74 -5.78 -21.77
CA GLN A 72 10.17 -6.28 -23.09
C GLN A 72 9.17 -5.95 -24.20
N SER A 73 7.87 -5.89 -23.88
CA SER A 73 6.83 -5.49 -24.83
C SER A 73 6.79 -3.97 -25.08
N GLY A 74 7.63 -3.18 -24.41
CA GLY A 74 7.77 -1.74 -24.65
C GLY A 74 6.67 -0.86 -24.05
N HIS A 75 5.66 -1.43 -23.38
CA HIS A 75 4.55 -0.68 -22.78
C HIS A 75 4.98 0.24 -21.62
N LEU A 76 6.12 -0.06 -20.99
CA LEU A 76 6.66 0.71 -19.86
C LEU A 76 7.81 1.66 -20.24
N GLY A 77 8.05 1.83 -21.55
CA GLY A 77 9.21 2.54 -22.08
C GLY A 77 10.51 1.76 -21.92
N ASN A 78 11.64 2.46 -22.02
CA ASN A 78 12.97 1.85 -21.84
C ASN A 78 13.22 1.53 -20.36
N LEU A 79 12.87 0.31 -19.96
CA LEU A 79 12.95 -0.14 -18.58
C LEU A 79 14.05 -1.20 -18.42
N SER A 80 15.12 -0.85 -17.72
CA SER A 80 16.15 -1.82 -17.33
C SER A 80 15.57 -2.84 -16.33
N ILE A 81 15.86 -4.12 -16.55
CA ILE A 81 15.43 -5.19 -15.65
C ILE A 81 16.19 -5.05 -14.32
N GLY A 82 15.46 -5.08 -13.21
CA GLY A 82 16.01 -4.99 -11.87
C GLY A 82 15.55 -6.14 -10.97
N ASP A 83 15.93 -6.06 -9.70
CA ASP A 83 15.49 -7.00 -8.66
C ASP A 83 14.38 -6.38 -7.79
N ILE A 84 13.43 -7.23 -7.38
CA ILE A 84 12.30 -6.92 -6.51
C ILE A 84 12.13 -7.96 -5.39
N SER A 85 13.10 -8.87 -5.22
CA SER A 85 13.08 -9.95 -4.22
C SER A 85 12.90 -9.44 -2.79
N GLU A 86 13.48 -8.28 -2.48
CA GLU A 86 13.44 -7.62 -1.17
C GLU A 86 12.20 -6.74 -0.94
N CYS A 87 11.19 -6.81 -1.82
CA CYS A 87 9.95 -6.05 -1.61
C CYS A 87 9.20 -6.55 -0.36
N SER A 88 9.18 -5.72 0.69
CA SER A 88 8.49 -6.00 1.96
C SER A 88 6.99 -6.23 1.76
N GLY A 89 6.34 -5.44 0.89
CA GLY A 89 4.93 -5.60 0.54
C GLY A 89 4.62 -7.00 0.01
N CYS A 90 5.45 -7.52 -0.90
CA CYS A 90 5.31 -8.88 -1.43
C CYS A 90 5.55 -9.95 -0.36
N LYS A 91 6.61 -9.81 0.44
CA LYS A 91 6.95 -10.79 1.48
C LYS A 91 5.83 -10.92 2.53
N LEU A 92 5.20 -9.81 2.89
CA LEU A 92 4.12 -9.76 3.87
C LEU A 92 2.76 -10.17 3.28
N ALA A 93 2.50 -9.85 2.02
CA ALA A 93 1.23 -10.16 1.36
C ALA A 93 1.16 -11.59 0.79
N LYS A 94 2.30 -12.28 0.64
CA LYS A 94 2.33 -13.65 0.11
C LYS A 94 1.73 -14.61 1.13
N MET A 95 0.45 -14.92 0.94
CA MET A 95 -0.20 -15.99 1.69
C MET A 95 0.50 -17.32 1.36
N SER A 96 1.03 -18.00 2.37
CA SER A 96 1.54 -19.35 2.21
C SER A 96 0.37 -20.26 1.83
N ALA A 97 0.51 -20.98 0.72
CA ALA A 97 -0.44 -22.02 0.38
C ALA A 97 -0.40 -23.08 1.49
N LEU A 98 -1.50 -23.19 2.24
CA LEU A 98 -1.64 -24.26 3.21
C LEU A 98 -1.64 -25.60 2.46
N LEU A 99 -0.92 -26.58 2.99
CA LEU A 99 -1.00 -27.95 2.50
C LEU A 99 -2.44 -28.43 2.68
N PHE A 100 -3.05 -28.98 1.63
CA PHE A 100 -4.33 -29.66 1.76
C PHE A 100 -4.15 -30.85 2.71
N SER A 101 -5.02 -30.96 3.71
CA SER A 101 -5.09 -32.13 4.57
C SER A 101 -5.30 -33.38 3.71
N LYS A 102 -4.34 -34.31 3.72
CA LYS A 102 -4.52 -35.61 3.07
C LYS A 102 -5.63 -36.35 3.81
N SER A 103 -6.82 -36.45 3.22
CA SER A 103 -7.87 -37.32 3.71
C SER A 103 -7.37 -38.76 3.63
N ALA A 104 -7.35 -39.48 4.76
CA ALA A 104 -7.12 -40.92 4.74
C ALA A 104 -8.35 -41.57 4.08
N SER A 105 -8.16 -42.17 2.91
CA SER A 105 -9.17 -43.04 2.31
C SER A 105 -9.34 -44.25 3.22
N ILE A 106 -10.52 -44.43 3.79
CA ILE A 106 -10.88 -45.65 4.53
C ILE A 106 -11.33 -46.65 3.46
N SER A 107 -10.55 -47.72 3.28
CA SER A 107 -10.93 -48.90 2.49
C SER A 107 -11.74 -49.88 3.32
#